data_AF-D7N6U9-F1
#
_entry.id   AF-D7N6U9-F1
#
_cell.length_a   1.000
_cell.length_b   1.000
_cell.length_c   1.000
_cell.angle_alpha   90.00
_cell.angle_beta   90.00
_cell.angle_gamma   90.00
#
_symmetry.space_group_name_H-M   'P 1'
#
loop_
_entity.id
_entity.type
_entity.pdbx_description
1 polymer ?
#
loop_
_entity_poly.entity_id
_entity_poly.type
_entity_poly.pdbx_seq_one_letter_code
_entity_poly.pdbx_strand_id
1 'polypeptide(L)' 'MMKELAEILIKGVRYSFDPETKYMKDGHAYCKTCHERKGGEVRSLMDMKFIFKNNCKCDRERLEKQKRRETDV' A
#
# COMPACT_ATOMS: atom_id res chain seq x y z
N MET A 1 0.22 -20.07 3.08
CA MET A 1 0.58 -19.35 4.32
C MET A 1 -0.47 -18.28 4.56
N MET A 2 -1.14 -18.30 5.72
CA MET A 2 -1.96 -17.16 6.16
C MET A 2 -1.01 -16.00 6.39
N LYS A 3 -1.10 -14.96 5.58
CA LYS A 3 -0.33 -13.73 5.79
C LYS A 3 -0.97 -13.00 6.95
N GLU A 4 -0.26 -12.88 8.07
CA GLU A 4 -0.70 -12.03 9.18
C GLU A 4 -0.65 -10.57 8.72
N LEU A 5 -1.82 -10.01 8.42
CA LEU A 5 -1.95 -8.59 8.11
C LEU A 5 -2.01 -7.83 9.44
N ALA A 6 -1.08 -6.89 9.62
CA ALA A 6 -1.10 -5.96 10.73
C ALA A 6 -2.13 -4.85 10.45
N GLU A 7 -2.89 -4.46 11.48
CA GLU A 7 -3.82 -3.34 11.40
C GLU A 7 -3.36 -2.20 12.29
N ILE A 8 -3.47 -0.97 11.80
CA ILE A 8 -3.17 0.24 12.57
C ILE A 8 -4.19 1.33 12.30
N LEU A 9 -4.23 2.33 13.18
CA LEU A 9 -5.07 3.52 13.03
C LEU A 9 -4.25 4.69 12.49
N ILE A 10 -4.43 5.04 11.22
CA ILE A 10 -3.81 6.22 10.60
C ILE A 10 -4.83 7.35 10.60
N LYS A 11 -4.62 8.40 11.40
CA LYS A 11 -5.53 9.57 11.51
C LYS A 11 -7.02 9.19 11.76
N GLY A 12 -7.25 8.07 12.46
CA GLY A 12 -8.58 7.53 12.76
C GLY A 12 -9.15 6.55 11.72
N VAL A 13 -8.38 6.17 10.70
CA VAL A 13 -8.77 5.16 9.69
C VAL A 13 -8.02 3.87 9.96
N ARG A 14 -8.74 2.74 9.99
CA ARG A 14 -8.12 1.41 10.06
C ARG A 14 -7.40 1.10 8.76
N TYR A 15 -6.11 0.81 8.85
CA TYR A 15 -5.26 0.47 7.73
C TYR A 15 -4.63 -0.89 7.98
N SER A 16 -5.11 -1.90 7.25
CA SER A 16 -4.53 -3.24 7.25
C SER A 16 -3.42 -3.33 6.21
N PHE A 17 -2.24 -3.79 6.62
CA PHE A 17 -1.06 -3.91 5.78
C PHE A 17 -0.25 -5.15 6.13
N ASP A 18 0.55 -5.59 5.17
CA ASP A 18 1.46 -6.72 5.33
C ASP A 18 2.78 -6.19 5.95
N PRO A 19 3.09 -6.52 7.22
CA PRO A 19 4.28 -6.03 7.91
C PRO A 19 5.58 -6.66 7.40
N GLU A 20 5.53 -7.76 6.65
CA GLU A 20 6.72 -8.36 6.03
C GLU A 20 7.19 -7.52 4.84
N THR A 21 6.25 -6.93 4.10
CA THR A 21 6.54 -6.18 2.87
C THR A 21 6.50 -4.66 3.06
N LYS A 22 5.90 -4.17 4.15
CA LYS A 22 5.72 -2.75 4.42
C LYS A 22 6.07 -2.41 5.86
N TYR A 23 6.49 -1.17 6.08
CA TYR A 23 6.69 -0.60 7.40
C TYR A 23 5.98 0.74 7.50
N MET A 24 5.68 1.16 8.72
CA MET A 24 5.02 2.42 9.01
C MET A 24 6.04 3.40 9.59
N LYS A 25 6.06 4.62 9.06
CA LYS A 25 6.91 5.71 9.53
C LYS A 25 6.16 7.03 9.37
N ASP A 26 6.14 7.87 10.40
CA ASP A 26 5.50 9.20 10.37
C ASP A 26 4.02 9.18 9.93
N GLY A 27 3.28 8.11 10.26
CA GLY A 27 1.89 7.94 9.83
C GLY A 27 1.70 7.57 8.35
N HIS A 28 2.77 7.18 7.66
CA HIS A 28 2.74 6.74 6.27
C HIS A 28 3.31 5.33 6.12
N ALA A 29 2.70 4.56 5.20
CA ALA A 29 3.19 3.24 4.84
C ALA A 29 4.31 3.37 3.81
N TYR A 30 5.40 2.64 4.01
CA TYR A 30 6.55 2.57 3.10
C TYR A 30 6.81 1.13 2.70
N CYS A 31 7.35 0.93 1.50
CA CYS A 31 7.79 -0.37 1.04
C CYS A 31 9.11 -0.75 1.73
N LYS A 32 9.21 -1.94 2.33
CA LYS A 32 10.50 -2.42 2.89
C LYS A 32 11.56 -2.67 1.81
N THR A 33 11.16 -2.94 0.57
CA THR A 33 12.08 -3.28 -0.53
C THR A 33 12.69 -2.05 -1.19
N CYS A 34 11.87 -1.07 -1.59
CA CYS A 34 12.34 0.12 -2.32
C CYS A 34 12.27 1.40 -1.49
N HIS A 35 11.81 1.34 -0.24
CA HIS A 35 11.66 2.49 0.66
C HIS A 35 10.80 3.63 0.13
N GLU A 36 10.07 3.43 -0.96
CA GLU A 36 9.10 4.41 -1.45
C GLU A 36 7.83 4.40 -0.61
N ARG A 37 7.22 5.58 -0.53
CA ARG A 37 5.96 5.80 0.17
C ARG A 37 4.80 5.15 -0.58
N LYS A 38 4.23 4.10 0.02
CA LYS A 38 3.00 3.41 -0.45
C LYS A 38 1.73 4.02 0.13
N GLY A 39 1.80 4.58 1.33
CA GLY A 39 0.68 5.26 1.97
C GLY A 39 0.56 6.68 1.45
N GLY A 40 -0.47 6.97 0.67
CA GLY A 40 -0.82 8.32 0.25
C GLY A 40 -1.36 9.17 1.40
N GLU A 41 -1.88 10.34 1.08
CA GLU A 41 -2.50 11.22 2.05
C GLU A 41 -3.85 10.67 2.52
N VAL A 42 -4.12 10.81 3.81
CA VAL A 42 -5.48 10.61 4.32
C VAL A 42 -6.32 11.77 3.83
N ARG A 43 -7.31 11.48 3.00
CA ARG A 43 -8.29 12.48 2.55
C ARG A 43 -9.65 12.14 3.15
N SER A 44 -10.34 13.17 3.61
CA SER A 44 -11.73 13.08 4.04
C SER A 44 -12.64 13.49 2.90
N LEU A 45 -13.60 12.64 2.56
CA LEU A 45 -14.69 12.95 1.62
C LEU A 45 -16.01 12.62 2.31
N MET A 46 -16.90 13.61 2.45
CA MET A 46 -18.25 13.42 3.02
C MET A 46 -18.25 12.58 4.31
N ASP A 47 -17.53 13.04 5.34
CA ASP A 47 -17.37 12.38 6.65
C ASP A 47 -16.64 11.02 6.67
N MET A 48 -16.34 10.44 5.51
CA MET A 48 -15.53 9.23 5.40
C MET A 48 -14.07 9.60 5.12
N LYS A 49 -13.18 9.11 5.99
CA LYS A 49 -11.73 9.25 5.80
C LYS A 49 -11.20 8.04 5.03
N PHE A 50 -10.50 8.29 3.94
CA PHE A 50 -9.86 7.26 3.11
C PHE A 50 -8.35 7.47 3.05
N ILE A 51 -7.62 6.35 2.94
CA ILE A 51 -6.19 6.35 2.72
C ILE A 51 -5.96 5.95 1.27
N PHE A 52 -5.55 6.92 0.44
CA PHE A 52 -5.15 6.62 -0.93
C PHE A 52 -3.86 5.78 -0.90
N LYS A 53 -3.85 4.63 -1.58
CA LYS A 53 -2.65 3.79 -1.69
C LYS A 53 -1.92 4.16 -2.98
N ASN A 54 -0.65 4.52 -2.88
CA ASN A 54 0.23 4.72 -4.01
C ASN A 54 1.00 3.42 -4.31
N ASN A 55 1.22 3.17 -5.60
CA ASN A 55 2.02 2.04 -6.06
C ASN A 55 3.51 2.42 -6.05
N CYS A 56 4.30 1.68 -5.29
CA CYS A 56 5.76 1.81 -5.34
C CYS A 56 6.31 1.24 -6.65
N LYS A 57 7.60 1.46 -6.91
CA LYS A 57 8.33 0.90 -8.05
C LYS A 57 8.16 -0.61 -8.17
N CYS A 58 8.23 -1.36 -7.06
CA CYS A 58 8.04 -2.80 -7.07
C CYS A 58 6.61 -3.20 -7.50
N ASP A 59 5.60 -2.42 -7.13
CA ASP A 59 4.21 -2.68 -7.54
C ASP A 59 4.03 -2.37 -9.03
N ARG A 60 4.63 -1.28 -9.51
CA ARG A 60 4.60 -0.90 -10.94
C ARG A 60 5.25 -1.97 -11.81
N GLU A 61 6.44 -2.43 -11.45
CA GLU A 61 7.13 -3.51 -12.18
C GLU A 61 6.32 -4.81 -12.16
N ARG A 62 5.68 -5.14 -11.04
CA ARG A 62 4.81 -6.32 -10.95
C ARG A 62 3.58 -6.19 -11.85
N LEU A 63 2.95 -5.01 -11.88
CA LEU A 63 1.81 -4.70 -12.75
C LEU A 63 2.22 -4.75 -14.23
N GLU A 64 3.38 -4.23 -14.60
CA GLU A 64 3.89 -4.31 -15.97
C GLU A 64 4.17 -5.76 -16.39
N LYS A 65 4.77 -6.57 -15.50
CA LYS A 65 4.95 -8.01 -15.74
C LYS A 65 3.64 -8.77 -15.85
N GLN A 66 2.58 -8.34 -15.16
CA GLN A 66 1.24 -8.93 -15.32
C GLN A 66 0.63 -8.53 -16.65
N LYS A 67 0.66 -7.23 -17.01
CA LYS A 67 0.15 -6.74 -18.29
C LYS A 67 0.78 -7.43 -19.48
N ARG A 68 2.11 -7.61 -19.49
CA ARG A 68 2.81 -8.35 -20.57
C ARG A 68 2.29 -9.79 -20.72
N ARG A 69 2.11 -10.49 -19.60
CA ARG A 69 1.56 -11.86 -19.60
C ARG A 69 0.11 -11.94 -20.08
N GLU A 70 -0.68 -10.88 -19.89
CA GLU A 70 -2.05 -10.79 -20.41
C GLU A 70 -2.10 -10.38 -21.88
N THR A 71 -1.08 -9.69 -22.39
CA THR A 71 -1.01 -9.27 -23.81
C THR A 71 -0.33 -10.30 -24.72
N ASP A 72 0.44 -11.24 -24.15
CA ASP A 72 1.03 -12.39 -24.86
C ASP A 72 0.03 -13.57 -25.04
N VAL A 73 -1.28 -13.35 -24.82
CA VAL A 73 -2.38 -14.30 -25.07
C VAL A 73 -3.20 -13.87 -26.27
#